data_AF-A0A6J7T317-F1
#
_entry.id   AF-A0A6J7T317-F1
#
_cell.length_a   1.000
_cell.length_b   1.000
_cell.length_c   1.000
_cell.angle_alpha   90.00
_cell.angle_beta   90.00
_cell.angle_gamma   90.00
#
_symmetry.space_group_name_H-M   'P 1'
#
loop_
_entity.id
_entity.type
_entity.pdbx_description
1 polymer ?
#
loop_
_entity_poly.entity_id
_entity_poly.type
_entity_poly.pdbx_seq_one_letter_code
_entity_poly.pdbx_strand_id
1 'polypeptide(L)'
;MGPIIGELVMGDVPEGARGLSAGHFDRVFVVTALASLLAAAVSLTAPAFVGAKPERIRRKVSWFHPRSLRPGMILALGMAAWTSFTSFVPTFSKSIGLSGSARFFTVYSILCLVLRLFGAKTPERLGLRRSVWIAMSFLLCGVTSVGVLGSEIGIWIGTTFFALGVSFFYPSLLAMAVEGSDSDERVEVVASFTSFFEIGGVIGGLALGVVGQLFGERSTFFGGMVFAVMGLLLLRAPSTDGQE
;
A
#
# COMPACT_ATOMS: atom_id res chain seq x y z
N MET A 1 -3.08 8.36 -5.79
CA MET A 1 -3.18 9.59 -6.62
C MET A 1 -2.72 9.39 -8.06
N GLY A 2 -1.74 8.51 -8.36
CA GLY A 2 -1.21 8.29 -9.72
C GLY A 2 -2.25 8.07 -10.82
N PRO A 3 -3.23 7.15 -10.67
CA PRO A 3 -4.25 6.92 -11.71
C PRO A 3 -5.20 8.11 -11.94
N ILE A 4 -5.54 8.85 -10.88
CA ILE A 4 -6.43 10.02 -10.96
C ILE A 4 -5.76 11.13 -11.75
N ILE A 5 -4.51 11.46 -11.40
CA ILE A 5 -3.74 12.51 -12.07
C ILE A 5 -3.42 12.06 -13.50
N GLY A 6 -3.07 10.79 -13.71
CA GLY A 6 -2.83 10.23 -15.03
C GLY A 6 -4.04 10.36 -15.96
N GLU A 7 -5.22 9.94 -15.52
CA GLU A 7 -6.45 9.97 -16.35
C GLU A 7 -6.97 11.40 -16.56
N LEU A 8 -6.93 12.26 -15.52
CA LEU A 8 -7.35 13.67 -15.60
C LEU A 8 -6.46 14.48 -16.56
N VAL A 9 -5.15 14.18 -16.59
CA VAL A 9 -4.17 14.92 -17.39
C VAL A 9 -4.02 14.34 -18.80
N MET A 10 -4.22 13.03 -19.00
CA MET A 10 -4.10 12.39 -20.31
C MET A 10 -5.31 12.65 -21.22
N GLY A 11 -6.53 12.75 -20.67
CA GLY A 11 -7.76 12.77 -21.47
C GLY A 11 -8.06 11.39 -22.11
N ASP A 12 -9.15 11.28 -22.88
CA ASP A 12 -9.49 10.05 -23.61
C ASP A 12 -8.40 9.73 -24.64
N VAL A 13 -7.62 8.67 -24.39
CA VAL A 13 -6.58 8.19 -25.30
C VAL A 13 -7.24 7.24 -26.31
N PRO A 14 -7.22 7.54 -27.63
CA PRO A 14 -7.79 6.66 -28.65
C PRO A 14 -7.12 5.27 -28.64
N GLU A 15 -7.91 4.20 -28.80
CA GLU A 15 -7.48 2.79 -28.70
C GLU A 15 -6.34 2.39 -29.66
N GLY A 16 -6.02 3.21 -30.68
CA GLY A 16 -4.96 2.98 -31.66
C GLY A 16 -3.62 3.65 -31.37
N ALA A 17 -3.48 4.44 -30.31
CA ALA A 17 -2.30 5.27 -30.10
C ALA A 17 -1.21 4.52 -29.30
N ARG A 18 -0.25 3.91 -30.02
CA ARG A 18 0.95 3.28 -29.42
C ARG A 18 2.13 4.25 -29.45
N GLY A 19 2.70 4.56 -28.28
CA GLY A 19 3.92 5.35 -28.11
C GLY A 19 3.82 6.41 -27.01
N LEU A 20 4.96 6.89 -26.52
CA LEU A 20 5.04 8.00 -25.53
C LEU A 20 4.42 9.32 -26.04
N SER A 21 4.17 9.42 -27.35
CA SER A 21 3.54 10.57 -28.03
C SER A 21 2.02 10.50 -28.11
N ALA A 22 1.39 9.41 -27.64
CA ALA A 22 -0.05 9.16 -27.72
C ALA A 22 -0.87 9.85 -26.62
N GLY A 23 -0.22 10.38 -25.58
CA GLY A 23 -0.88 11.05 -24.47
C GLY A 23 -0.07 12.25 -23.99
N HIS A 24 -0.70 13.15 -23.24
CA HIS A 24 -0.03 14.28 -22.60
C HIS A 24 0.83 13.85 -21.38
N PHE A 25 1.67 12.82 -21.55
CA PHE A 25 2.55 12.29 -20.49
C PHE A 25 3.47 13.38 -19.93
N ASP A 26 3.94 14.30 -20.79
CA ASP A 26 4.76 15.44 -20.38
C ASP A 26 4.08 16.31 -19.32
N ARG A 27 2.76 16.51 -19.43
CA ARG A 27 2.00 17.30 -18.45
C ARG A 27 1.94 16.59 -17.09
N VAL A 28 1.84 15.26 -17.07
CA VAL A 28 1.87 14.48 -15.83
C VAL A 28 3.23 14.62 -15.15
N PHE A 29 4.33 14.55 -15.91
CA PHE A 29 5.67 14.73 -15.39
C PHE A 29 5.92 16.15 -14.87
N VAL A 30 5.46 17.19 -15.58
CA VAL A 30 5.58 18.59 -15.14
C VAL A 30 4.83 18.83 -13.82
N VAL A 31 3.58 18.35 -13.71
CA VAL A 31 2.80 18.49 -12.46
C VAL A 31 3.49 17.77 -11.30
N THR A 32 4.03 16.58 -11.53
CA THR A 32 4.76 15.82 -10.50
C THR A 32 6.05 16.51 -10.07
N ALA A 33 6.78 17.12 -11.02
CA ALA A 33 7.99 17.90 -10.74
C ALA A 33 7.68 19.15 -9.89
N LEU A 34 6.63 19.90 -10.24
CA LEU A 34 6.19 21.07 -9.47
C LEU A 34 5.77 20.70 -8.05
N ALA A 35 5.01 19.61 -7.89
CA ALA A 35 4.63 19.10 -6.56
C ALA A 35 5.86 18.71 -5.72
N SER A 36 6.87 18.09 -6.35
CA SER A 36 8.12 17.71 -5.68
C SER A 36 8.94 18.93 -5.26
N LEU A 37 8.99 19.99 -6.09
CA LEU A 37 9.64 21.26 -5.75
C LEU A 37 8.94 21.97 -4.58
N LEU A 38 7.61 21.97 -4.56
CA LEU A 38 6.84 22.51 -3.43
C LEU A 38 7.11 21.73 -2.14
N ALA A 39 7.13 20.40 -2.21
CA ALA A 39 7.48 19.56 -1.06
C ALA A 39 8.90 19.83 -0.56
N ALA A 40 9.87 20.01 -1.46
CA ALA A 40 11.24 20.38 -1.12
C ALA A 40 11.30 21.77 -0.44
N ALA A 41 10.58 22.76 -0.97
CA ALA A 41 10.50 24.09 -0.39
C ALA A 41 9.92 24.08 1.03
N VAL A 42 8.86 23.30 1.27
CA VAL A 42 8.29 23.09 2.61
C VAL A 42 9.27 22.32 3.51
N SER A 43 10.02 21.36 2.98
CA SER A 43 11.03 20.65 3.76
C SER A 43 12.19 21.55 4.21
N LEU A 44 12.51 22.61 3.46
CA LEU A 44 13.55 23.58 3.83
C LEU A 44 13.12 24.48 5.00
N THR A 45 11.82 24.62 5.27
CA THR A 45 11.31 25.37 6.42
C THR A 45 11.19 24.51 7.68
N ALA A 46 11.34 23.18 7.56
CA ALA A 46 11.30 22.28 8.70
C ALA A 46 12.60 22.36 9.51
N PRO A 47 12.53 22.41 10.85
CA PRO A 47 13.73 22.41 11.69
C PRO A 47 14.53 21.13 11.48
N ALA A 48 15.85 21.26 11.27
CA ALA A 48 16.75 20.15 10.99
C ALA A 48 16.85 19.12 12.15
N PHE A 49 16.53 19.54 13.38
CA PHE A 49 16.52 18.67 14.56
C PHE A 49 15.49 19.16 15.57
N VAL A 50 14.77 18.22 16.19
CA VAL A 50 13.93 18.47 17.36
C VAL A 50 14.42 17.53 18.47
N GLY A 51 15.06 18.09 19.51
CA GLY A 51 15.60 17.33 20.65
C GLY A 51 17.12 17.25 20.73
N ALA A 52 17.62 16.39 21.63
CA ALA A 52 19.05 16.17 21.83
C ALA A 52 19.71 15.53 20.60
N LYS A 53 20.93 15.95 20.26
CA LYS A 53 21.70 15.30 19.18
C LYS A 53 21.93 13.83 19.56
N PRO A 54 21.55 12.86 18.70
CA PRO A 54 21.80 11.46 18.94
C PRO A 54 23.30 11.26 19.00
N GLU A 55 23.75 10.51 20.01
CA GLU A 55 25.12 10.07 20.09
C GLU A 55 25.41 9.16 18.90
N ARG A 56 26.52 9.41 18.19
CA ARG A 56 26.90 8.60 17.02
C ARG A 56 27.43 7.25 17.49
N ILE A 57 26.53 6.31 17.74
CA ILE A 57 26.90 4.93 18.05
C ILE A 57 27.30 4.24 16.73
N ARG A 58 28.59 3.89 16.58
CA ARG A 58 29.07 3.06 15.47
C ARG A 58 28.67 1.61 15.72
N ARG A 59 27.51 1.19 15.22
CA ARG A 59 27.08 -0.21 15.23
C ARG A 59 27.21 -0.82 13.82
N LYS A 60 27.36 -2.15 13.75
CA LYS A 60 27.21 -2.88 12.49
C LYS A 60 25.75 -2.78 12.07
N VAL A 61 25.49 -2.17 10.91
CA VAL A 61 24.16 -2.09 10.32
C VAL A 61 23.73 -3.50 9.93
N SER A 62 22.65 -4.01 10.51
CA SER A 62 22.01 -5.23 10.01
C SER A 62 21.09 -4.86 8.84
N TRP A 63 21.03 -5.71 7.82
CA TRP A 63 20.12 -5.51 6.69
C TRP A 63 18.65 -5.65 7.12
N PHE A 64 18.37 -6.50 8.12
CA PHE A 64 17.04 -6.69 8.69
C PHE A 64 17.12 -6.78 10.21
N HIS A 65 16.26 -6.03 10.88
CA HIS A 65 16.16 -6.06 12.34
C HIS A 65 15.18 -7.17 12.78
N PRO A 66 15.57 -8.10 13.68
CA PRO A 66 14.74 -9.24 14.11
C PRO A 66 13.30 -8.85 14.49
N ARG A 67 13.15 -7.78 15.30
CA ARG A 67 11.84 -7.25 15.73
C ARG A 67 10.92 -6.83 14.57
N SER A 68 11.49 -6.41 13.45
CA SER A 68 10.72 -5.96 12.28
C SER A 68 10.32 -7.09 11.34
N LEU A 69 10.89 -8.30 11.46
CA LEU A 69 10.61 -9.38 10.49
C LEU A 69 9.14 -9.77 10.48
N ARG A 70 8.53 -9.99 11.65
CA ARG A 70 7.12 -10.41 11.72
C ARG A 70 6.16 -9.33 11.21
N PRO A 71 6.15 -8.10 11.76
CA PRO A 71 5.31 -7.03 11.24
C PRO A 71 5.62 -6.69 9.77
N GLY A 72 6.90 -6.75 9.39
CA GLY A 72 7.37 -6.52 8.02
C GLY A 72 6.85 -7.57 7.04
N MET A 73 6.92 -8.86 7.37
CA MET A 73 6.35 -9.91 6.51
C MET A 73 4.83 -9.77 6.35
N ILE A 74 4.11 -9.45 7.43
CA ILE A 74 2.66 -9.18 7.36
C ILE A 74 2.40 -7.97 6.46
N LEU A 75 3.20 -6.92 6.58
CA LEU A 75 3.13 -5.75 5.71
C LEU A 75 3.36 -6.15 4.26
N ALA A 76 4.43 -6.90 3.96
CA ALA A 76 4.77 -7.31 2.60
C ALA A 76 3.63 -8.10 1.93
N LEU A 77 3.00 -9.01 2.67
CA LEU A 77 1.84 -9.78 2.19
C LEU A 77 0.62 -8.88 1.94
N GLY A 78 0.33 -7.95 2.84
CA GLY A 78 -0.74 -6.97 2.64
C GLY A 78 -0.45 -6.02 1.46
N MET A 79 0.81 -5.65 1.26
CA MET A 79 1.25 -4.82 0.13
C MET A 79 1.17 -5.58 -1.19
N ALA A 80 1.46 -6.87 -1.23
CA ALA A 80 1.23 -7.69 -2.43
C ALA A 80 -0.26 -7.73 -2.80
N ALA A 81 -1.15 -7.90 -1.82
CA ALA A 81 -2.60 -7.81 -2.04
C ALA A 81 -3.03 -6.40 -2.48
N TRP A 82 -2.40 -5.35 -1.94
CA TRP A 82 -2.64 -3.98 -2.37
C TRP A 82 -2.20 -3.69 -3.80
N THR A 83 -1.03 -4.21 -4.20
CA THR A 83 -0.55 -4.12 -5.58
C THR A 83 -1.50 -4.81 -6.55
N SER A 84 -2.11 -5.93 -6.18
CA SER A 84 -3.18 -6.56 -6.98
C SER A 84 -4.28 -5.56 -7.35
N PHE A 85 -4.78 -4.83 -6.34
CA PHE A 85 -5.82 -3.84 -6.58
C PHE A 85 -5.31 -2.63 -7.36
N THR A 86 -4.21 -2.01 -6.92
CA THR A 86 -3.77 -0.73 -7.48
C THR A 86 -3.16 -0.83 -8.87
N SER A 87 -2.49 -1.94 -9.18
CA SER A 87 -1.85 -2.15 -10.48
C SER A 87 -2.78 -2.78 -11.52
N PHE A 88 -3.73 -3.62 -11.12
CA PHE A 88 -4.54 -4.39 -12.09
C PHE A 88 -6.00 -3.92 -12.22
N VAL A 89 -6.56 -3.15 -11.27
CA VAL A 89 -7.89 -2.52 -11.48
C VAL A 89 -7.93 -1.63 -12.73
N PRO A 90 -6.93 -0.79 -13.03
CA PRO A 90 -6.96 0.05 -14.24
C PRO A 90 -7.13 -0.76 -15.53
N THR A 91 -6.39 -1.85 -15.67
CA THR A 91 -6.48 -2.73 -16.83
C THR A 91 -7.79 -3.51 -16.80
N PHE A 92 -8.15 -4.07 -15.64
CA PHE A 92 -9.35 -4.88 -15.46
C PHE A 92 -10.62 -4.09 -15.79
N SER A 93 -10.72 -2.83 -15.36
CA SER A 93 -11.81 -1.92 -15.70
C SER A 93 -12.00 -1.78 -17.22
N LYS A 94 -10.91 -1.65 -17.98
CA LYS A 94 -10.97 -1.59 -19.44
C LYS A 94 -11.39 -2.93 -20.04
N SER A 95 -10.90 -4.04 -19.51
CA SER A 95 -11.26 -5.39 -19.98
C SER A 95 -12.76 -5.70 -19.88
N ILE A 96 -13.46 -5.10 -18.90
CA ILE A 96 -14.91 -5.24 -18.72
C ILE A 96 -15.73 -4.12 -19.40
N GLY A 97 -15.09 -3.30 -20.25
CA GLY A 97 -15.75 -2.28 -21.07
C GLY A 97 -15.97 -0.92 -20.40
N LEU A 98 -15.33 -0.64 -19.26
CA LEU A 98 -15.40 0.69 -18.62
C LEU A 98 -14.42 1.67 -19.27
N SER A 99 -14.79 2.95 -19.29
CA SER A 99 -13.97 4.03 -19.86
C SER A 99 -12.62 4.24 -19.14
N GLY A 100 -12.53 3.84 -17.86
CA GLY A 100 -11.35 4.08 -17.04
C GLY A 100 -11.56 3.70 -15.58
N SER A 101 -10.59 4.05 -14.73
CA SER A 101 -10.56 3.65 -13.31
C SER A 101 -10.45 4.82 -12.32
N ALA A 102 -10.27 6.05 -12.81
CA ALA A 102 -10.07 7.23 -11.99
C ALA A 102 -11.18 7.47 -10.97
N ARG A 103 -12.42 7.11 -11.29
CA ARG A 103 -13.57 7.22 -10.38
C ARG A 103 -13.36 6.39 -9.11
N PHE A 104 -12.91 5.14 -9.25
CA PHE A 104 -12.63 4.25 -8.13
C PHE A 104 -11.46 4.76 -7.28
N PHE A 105 -10.38 5.22 -7.90
CA PHE A 105 -9.22 5.73 -7.17
C PHE A 105 -9.50 7.08 -6.50
N THR A 106 -10.36 7.92 -7.08
CA THR A 106 -10.81 9.18 -6.48
C THR A 106 -11.56 8.90 -5.19
N VAL A 107 -12.56 8.02 -5.22
CA VAL A 107 -13.30 7.62 -4.02
C VAL A 107 -12.39 6.94 -3.01
N TYR A 108 -11.52 6.03 -3.44
CA TYR A 108 -10.50 5.42 -2.58
C TYR A 108 -9.66 6.48 -1.84
N SER A 109 -9.21 7.51 -2.55
CA SER A 109 -8.37 8.57 -1.99
C SER A 109 -9.12 9.46 -1.00
N ILE A 110 -10.36 9.85 -1.33
CA ILE A 110 -11.24 10.61 -0.45
C ILE A 110 -11.52 9.82 0.83
N LEU A 111 -11.90 8.55 0.70
CA LEU A 111 -12.15 7.67 1.85
C LEU A 111 -10.90 7.53 2.72
N CYS A 112 -9.72 7.29 2.12
CA CYS A 112 -8.47 7.21 2.88
C CYS A 112 -8.18 8.49 3.66
N LEU A 113 -8.42 9.66 3.05
CA LEU A 113 -8.19 10.95 3.68
C LEU A 113 -9.16 11.17 4.85
N VAL A 114 -10.46 10.94 4.63
CA VAL A 114 -11.50 11.03 5.68
C VAL A 114 -11.20 10.08 6.82
N LEU A 115 -10.93 8.81 6.53
CA LEU A 115 -10.63 7.79 7.54
C LEU A 115 -9.37 8.16 8.35
N ARG A 116 -8.31 8.65 7.71
CA ARG A 116 -7.09 9.06 8.42
C ARG A 116 -7.30 10.30 9.28
N LEU A 117 -8.06 11.30 8.81
CA LEU A 117 -8.34 12.52 9.57
C LEU A 117 -9.22 12.25 10.79
N PHE A 118 -10.30 11.49 10.62
CA PHE A 118 -11.28 11.26 11.70
C PHE A 118 -10.98 10.00 12.53
N GLY A 119 -10.23 9.05 11.99
CA GLY A 119 -9.93 7.76 12.61
C GLY A 119 -8.50 7.62 13.14
N ALA A 120 -7.73 8.71 13.25
CA ALA A 120 -6.32 8.65 13.69
C ALA A 120 -6.11 7.89 15.02
N LYS A 121 -7.07 7.96 15.95
CA LYS A 121 -7.01 7.29 17.26
C LYS A 121 -7.61 5.88 17.28
N THR A 122 -8.18 5.43 16.15
CA THR A 122 -8.86 4.14 16.06
C THR A 122 -7.93 2.95 16.32
N PRO A 123 -6.68 2.92 15.79
CA PRO A 123 -5.79 1.77 16.00
C PRO A 123 -5.38 1.54 17.46
N GLU A 124 -5.11 2.63 18.18
CA GLU A 124 -4.68 2.59 19.59
C GLU A 124 -5.83 2.12 20.50
N ARG A 125 -7.07 2.56 20.21
CA ARG A 125 -8.25 2.19 20.99
C ARG A 125 -8.68 0.73 20.80
N LEU A 126 -8.52 0.20 19.59
CA LEU A 126 -8.89 -1.18 19.27
C LEU A 126 -7.81 -2.18 19.69
N GLY A 127 -6.58 -1.71 19.90
CA GLY A 127 -5.38 -2.52 20.06
C GLY A 127 -4.72 -2.80 18.70
N LEU A 128 -3.39 -2.69 18.64
CA LEU A 128 -2.63 -2.74 17.40
C LEU A 128 -2.86 -4.05 16.63
N ARG A 129 -2.70 -5.20 17.30
CA ARG A 129 -2.89 -6.51 16.66
C ARG A 129 -4.30 -6.71 16.08
N ARG A 130 -5.34 -6.26 16.80
CA ARG A 130 -6.73 -6.33 16.32
C ARG A 130 -6.94 -5.41 15.11
N SER A 131 -6.36 -4.22 15.15
CA SER A 131 -6.42 -3.25 14.04
C SER A 131 -5.79 -3.81 12.77
N VAL A 132 -4.63 -4.45 12.87
CA VAL A 132 -3.98 -5.12 11.73
C VAL A 132 -4.83 -6.28 11.21
N TRP A 133 -5.43 -7.08 12.08
CA TRP A 133 -6.29 -8.18 11.69
C TRP A 133 -7.54 -7.71 10.93
N ILE A 134 -8.19 -6.65 11.43
CA ILE A 134 -9.34 -6.02 10.77
C ILE A 134 -8.91 -5.43 9.42
N ALA A 135 -7.80 -4.70 9.38
CA ALA A 135 -7.29 -4.09 8.16
C ALA A 135 -6.98 -5.15 7.09
N MET A 136 -6.26 -6.22 7.44
CA MET A 136 -5.96 -7.32 6.53
C MET A 136 -7.24 -8.05 6.06
N SER A 137 -8.23 -8.20 6.94
CA SER A 137 -9.53 -8.76 6.57
C SER A 137 -10.26 -7.88 5.55
N PHE A 138 -10.19 -6.56 5.69
CA PHE A 138 -10.72 -5.65 4.69
C PHE A 138 -9.95 -5.72 3.36
N LEU A 139 -8.62 -5.83 3.38
CA LEU A 139 -7.85 -6.05 2.14
C LEU A 139 -8.32 -7.34 1.44
N LEU A 140 -8.47 -8.44 2.19
CA LEU A 140 -8.98 -9.71 1.68
C LEU A 140 -10.38 -9.56 1.07
N CYS A 141 -11.32 -8.93 1.79
CA CYS A 141 -12.67 -8.66 1.27
C CYS A 141 -12.62 -7.83 -0.01
N GLY A 142 -11.72 -6.86 -0.08
CA GLY A 142 -11.55 -5.98 -1.23
C GLY A 142 -11.07 -6.72 -2.48
N VAL A 143 -10.02 -7.53 -2.39
CA VAL A 143 -9.57 -8.33 -3.55
C VAL A 143 -10.58 -9.43 -3.90
N THR A 144 -11.25 -10.00 -2.90
CA THR A 144 -12.28 -11.04 -3.10
C THR A 144 -13.47 -10.47 -3.85
N SER A 145 -13.95 -9.27 -3.50
CA SER A 145 -15.09 -8.66 -4.19
C SER A 145 -14.79 -8.43 -5.66
N VAL A 146 -13.59 -7.92 -6.00
CA VAL A 146 -13.19 -7.72 -7.39
C VAL A 146 -13.04 -9.05 -8.13
N GLY A 147 -12.32 -10.01 -7.54
CA GLY A 147 -12.08 -11.31 -8.15
C GLY A 147 -13.35 -12.14 -8.36
N VAL A 148 -14.27 -12.16 -7.39
CA VAL A 148 -15.48 -13.01 -7.45
C VAL A 148 -16.61 -12.37 -8.24
N LEU A 149 -16.88 -11.07 -8.07
CA LEU A 149 -17.97 -10.41 -8.79
C LEU A 149 -17.59 -10.12 -10.24
N GLY A 150 -16.32 -9.82 -10.51
CA GLY A 150 -15.81 -9.60 -11.86
C GLY A 150 -16.55 -8.50 -12.65
N SER A 151 -17.07 -7.50 -11.95
CA SER A 151 -17.92 -6.45 -12.51
C SER A 151 -17.60 -5.09 -11.88
N GLU A 152 -18.14 -4.00 -12.43
CA GLU A 152 -18.01 -2.64 -11.87
C GLU A 152 -18.42 -2.59 -10.38
N ILE A 153 -19.50 -3.28 -10.01
CA ILE A 153 -19.98 -3.35 -8.62
C ILE A 153 -18.91 -3.99 -7.72
N GLY A 154 -18.21 -5.02 -8.21
CA GLY A 154 -17.10 -5.65 -7.49
C GLY A 154 -15.94 -4.69 -7.21
N ILE A 155 -15.65 -3.80 -8.17
CA ILE A 155 -14.62 -2.76 -8.03
C ILE A 155 -15.06 -1.71 -7.01
N TRP A 156 -16.31 -1.25 -7.04
CA TRP A 156 -16.83 -0.29 -6.05
C TRP A 156 -16.77 -0.84 -4.62
N ILE A 157 -17.23 -2.07 -4.41
CA ILE A 157 -17.14 -2.75 -3.11
C ILE A 157 -15.66 -2.90 -2.70
N GLY A 158 -14.81 -3.28 -3.67
CA GLY A 158 -13.38 -3.44 -3.48
C GLY A 158 -12.72 -2.15 -3.01
N THR A 159 -13.01 -1.04 -3.67
CA THR A 159 -12.55 0.32 -3.34
C THR A 159 -12.85 0.68 -1.88
N THR A 160 -14.08 0.44 -1.42
CA THR A 160 -14.48 0.77 -0.05
C THR A 160 -13.70 -0.05 0.97
N PHE A 161 -13.62 -1.36 0.76
CA PHE A 161 -12.87 -2.24 1.66
C PHE A 161 -11.37 -1.94 1.66
N PHE A 162 -10.78 -1.68 0.48
CA PHE A 162 -9.38 -1.29 0.38
C PHE A 162 -9.09 0.01 1.12
N ALA A 163 -9.96 1.02 0.99
CA ALA A 163 -9.80 2.27 1.70
C ALA A 163 -9.85 2.07 3.23
N LEU A 164 -10.78 1.25 3.71
CA LEU A 164 -10.89 0.89 5.14
C LEU A 164 -9.64 0.16 5.65
N GLY A 165 -9.16 -0.81 4.90
CA GLY A 165 -7.98 -1.61 5.27
C GLY A 165 -6.69 -0.79 5.27
N VAL A 166 -6.35 -0.20 4.12
CA VAL A 166 -5.06 0.50 3.93
C VAL A 166 -4.89 1.70 4.86
N SER A 167 -5.98 2.38 5.21
CA SER A 167 -5.91 3.62 5.99
C SER A 167 -5.12 3.48 7.29
N PHE A 168 -5.25 2.33 7.95
CA PHE A 168 -4.63 2.05 9.25
C PHE A 168 -3.63 0.89 9.24
N PHE A 169 -3.44 0.23 8.11
CA PHE A 169 -2.59 -0.97 8.01
C PHE A 169 -1.12 -0.67 8.32
N TYR A 170 -0.52 0.27 7.57
CA TYR A 170 0.87 0.70 7.77
C TYR A 170 1.15 1.26 9.16
N PRO A 171 0.40 2.26 9.69
CA PRO A 171 0.70 2.81 11.01
C PRO A 171 0.54 1.80 12.15
N SER A 172 -0.43 0.89 12.08
CA SER A 172 -0.62 -0.14 13.11
C SER A 172 0.55 -1.13 13.14
N LEU A 173 1.00 -1.57 11.98
CA LEU A 173 2.14 -2.49 11.85
C LEU A 173 3.47 -1.82 12.20
N LEU A 174 3.63 -0.54 11.83
CA LEU A 174 4.80 0.25 12.21
C LEU A 174 4.88 0.40 13.73
N ALA A 175 3.75 0.72 14.38
CA ALA A 175 3.65 0.81 15.83
C ALA A 175 4.02 -0.52 16.50
N MET A 176 3.54 -1.66 16.00
CA MET A 176 3.93 -2.98 16.49
C MET A 176 5.43 -3.27 16.29
N ALA A 177 6.02 -2.82 15.17
CA ALA A 177 7.43 -3.07 14.88
C ALA A 177 8.37 -2.32 15.84
N VAL A 178 8.00 -1.08 16.21
CA VAL A 178 8.80 -0.21 17.10
C VAL A 178 8.42 -0.35 18.58
N GLU A 179 7.43 -1.19 18.91
CA GLU A 179 7.04 -1.43 20.29
C GLU A 179 8.18 -2.12 21.04
N GLY A 180 8.65 -1.50 22.14
CA GLY A 180 9.78 -2.01 22.92
C GLY A 180 11.16 -1.85 22.28
N SER A 181 11.30 -1.08 21.19
CA SER A 181 12.61 -0.73 20.64
C SER A 181 13.21 0.46 21.41
N ASP A 182 14.49 0.35 21.78
CA ASP A 182 15.25 1.47 22.31
C ASP A 182 15.38 2.59 21.27
N SER A 183 15.61 3.81 21.75
CA SER A 183 15.62 5.01 20.89
C SER A 183 16.72 5.00 19.83
N ASP A 184 17.80 4.24 20.08
CA ASP A 184 18.95 4.05 19.19
C ASP A 184 18.70 3.00 18.08
N GLU A 185 17.97 1.92 18.38
CA GLU A 185 17.63 0.86 17.41
C GLU A 185 16.36 1.19 16.59
N ARG A 186 15.54 2.14 17.05
CA ARG A 186 14.26 2.48 16.42
C ARG A 186 14.40 2.88 14.95
N VAL A 187 15.46 3.59 14.58
CA VAL A 187 15.71 3.99 13.18
C VAL A 187 15.96 2.77 12.29
N GLU A 188 16.73 1.80 12.78
CA GLU A 188 17.03 0.55 12.07
C GLU A 188 15.78 -0.32 11.91
N VAL A 189 14.97 -0.41 12.97
CA VAL A 189 13.67 -1.10 12.93
C VAL A 189 12.74 -0.49 11.88
N VAL A 190 12.60 0.83 11.85
CA VAL A 190 11.74 1.54 10.87
C VAL A 190 12.27 1.35 9.45
N ALA A 191 13.58 1.46 9.23
CA ALA A 191 14.19 1.24 7.93
C ALA A 191 13.93 -0.18 7.41
N SER A 192 14.22 -1.19 8.23
CA SER A 192 13.99 -2.60 7.92
C SER A 192 12.51 -2.88 7.65
N PHE A 193 11.60 -2.35 8.47
CA PHE A 193 10.15 -2.46 8.26
C PHE A 193 9.72 -1.84 6.91
N THR A 194 10.26 -0.67 6.57
CA THR A 194 9.94 0.02 5.31
C THR A 194 10.46 -0.77 4.11
N SER A 195 11.61 -1.45 4.22
CA SER A 195 12.10 -2.32 3.15
C SER A 195 11.09 -3.43 2.80
N PHE A 196 10.40 -4.00 3.80
CA PHE A 196 9.36 -5.00 3.53
C PHE A 196 8.16 -4.45 2.77
N PHE A 197 7.81 -3.17 2.96
CA PHE A 197 6.76 -2.51 2.18
C PHE A 197 7.09 -2.54 0.69
N GLU A 198 8.29 -2.11 0.35
CA GLU A 198 8.80 -2.05 -1.03
C GLU A 198 8.94 -3.46 -1.63
N ILE A 199 9.55 -4.38 -0.88
CA ILE A 199 9.73 -5.77 -1.29
C ILE A 199 8.38 -6.43 -1.59
N GLY A 200 7.39 -6.28 -0.70
CA GLY A 200 6.05 -6.82 -0.90
C GLY A 200 5.37 -6.23 -2.12
N GLY A 201 5.51 -4.91 -2.34
CA GLY A 201 4.98 -4.23 -3.51
C GLY A 201 5.58 -4.75 -4.82
N VAL A 202 6.92 -4.84 -4.90
CA VAL A 202 7.65 -5.27 -6.10
C VAL A 202 7.46 -6.75 -6.37
N ILE A 203 7.71 -7.62 -5.39
CA ILE A 203 7.59 -9.08 -5.56
C ILE A 203 6.13 -9.44 -5.83
N GLY A 204 5.19 -8.83 -5.09
CA GLY A 204 3.76 -9.00 -5.33
C GLY A 204 3.37 -8.59 -6.75
N GLY A 205 3.79 -7.40 -7.20
CA GLY A 205 3.51 -6.93 -8.56
C GLY A 205 4.07 -7.84 -9.65
N LEU A 206 5.31 -8.32 -9.50
CA LEU A 206 5.93 -9.25 -10.45
C LEU A 206 5.21 -10.60 -10.49
N ALA A 207 4.97 -11.21 -9.33
CA ALA A 207 4.28 -12.49 -9.23
C ALA A 207 2.86 -12.42 -9.81
N LEU A 208 2.12 -11.37 -9.46
CA LEU A 208 0.76 -11.14 -9.96
C LEU A 208 0.76 -10.78 -11.45
N GLY A 209 1.79 -10.10 -11.94
CA GLY A 209 1.95 -9.80 -13.36
C GLY A 209 2.05 -11.08 -14.19
N VAL A 210 2.84 -12.06 -13.75
CA VAL A 210 2.93 -13.38 -14.39
C VAL A 210 1.58 -14.10 -14.36
N VAL A 211 0.90 -14.10 -13.20
CA VAL A 211 -0.44 -14.70 -13.07
C VAL A 211 -1.43 -14.04 -14.03
N GLY A 212 -1.44 -12.72 -14.12
CA GLY A 212 -2.31 -11.96 -15.01
C GLY A 212 -2.04 -12.22 -16.49
N GLN A 213 -0.77 -12.39 -16.88
CA GLN A 213 -0.40 -12.75 -18.26
C GLN A 213 -0.86 -14.16 -18.65
N LEU A 214 -0.78 -15.11 -17.73
CA LEU A 214 -1.10 -16.52 -18.01
C LEU A 214 -2.61 -16.82 -17.92
N PHE A 215 -3.31 -16.21 -16.97
CA PHE A 215 -4.70 -16.56 -16.62
C PHE A 215 -5.68 -15.38 -16.76
N GLY A 216 -5.23 -14.26 -17.31
CA GLY A 216 -6.02 -13.04 -17.51
C GLY A 216 -6.07 -12.13 -16.28
N GLU A 217 -6.44 -10.88 -16.48
CA GLU A 217 -6.33 -9.82 -15.46
C GLU A 217 -7.11 -10.11 -14.18
N ARG A 218 -8.28 -10.75 -14.31
CA ARG A 218 -9.12 -11.16 -13.17
C ARG A 218 -8.41 -12.12 -12.21
N SER A 219 -7.50 -12.96 -12.73
CA SER A 219 -6.76 -13.94 -11.91
C SER A 219 -5.83 -13.28 -10.88
N THR A 220 -5.38 -12.05 -11.16
CA THR A 220 -4.48 -11.31 -10.27
C THR A 220 -5.13 -11.01 -8.93
N PHE A 221 -6.45 -10.79 -8.88
CA PHE A 221 -7.19 -10.58 -7.64
C PHE A 221 -7.26 -11.82 -6.77
N PHE A 222 -7.36 -13.01 -7.38
CA PHE A 222 -7.24 -14.27 -6.65
C PHE A 222 -5.82 -14.48 -6.09
N GLY A 223 -4.79 -14.08 -6.83
CA GLY A 223 -3.42 -14.02 -6.29
C GLY A 223 -3.32 -13.08 -5.08
N GLY A 224 -3.95 -11.90 -5.16
CA GLY A 224 -4.09 -10.98 -4.03
C GLY A 224 -4.81 -11.60 -2.83
N MET A 225 -5.85 -12.42 -3.06
CA MET A 225 -6.54 -13.17 -2.00
C MET A 225 -5.59 -14.14 -1.31
N VAL A 226 -4.75 -14.86 -2.06
CA VAL A 226 -3.77 -15.79 -1.49
C VAL A 226 -2.79 -15.03 -0.59
N PHE A 227 -2.25 -13.89 -1.02
CA PHE A 227 -1.38 -13.05 -0.20
C PHE A 227 -2.06 -12.54 1.08
N ALA A 228 -3.31 -12.06 0.98
CA ALA A 228 -4.05 -11.58 2.14
C ALA A 228 -4.38 -12.70 3.14
N VAL A 229 -4.74 -13.90 2.66
CA VAL A 229 -4.94 -15.09 3.50
C VAL A 229 -3.65 -15.50 4.19
N MET A 230 -2.53 -15.55 3.47
CA MET A 230 -1.22 -15.82 4.08
C MET A 230 -0.89 -14.80 5.17
N GLY A 231 -1.21 -13.52 4.96
CA GLY A 231 -1.04 -12.47 5.96
C GLY A 231 -1.89 -12.70 7.22
N LEU A 232 -3.16 -13.11 7.06
CA LEU A 232 -4.03 -13.47 8.19
C LEU A 232 -3.55 -14.70 8.94
N LEU A 233 -3.05 -15.72 8.23
CA LEU A 233 -2.50 -16.92 8.85
C LEU A 233 -1.24 -16.60 9.64
N LEU A 234 -0.35 -15.77 9.09
CA LEU A 234 0.86 -15.31 9.77
C LEU A 234 0.53 -14.48 11.02
N LEU A 235 -0.52 -13.64 10.97
CA LEU A 235 -1.03 -12.91 12.13
C LEU A 235 -1.58 -13.81 13.24
N ARG A 236 -2.13 -14.98 12.87
CA ARG A 236 -2.68 -15.95 13.83
C ARG A 236 -1.62 -16.81 14.50
N ALA A 237 -0.51 -17.08 13.80
CA ALA A 237 0.59 -17.86 14.36
C ALA A 237 1.07 -17.25 15.70
N PRO A 238 1.27 -18.06 16.76
CA PRO A 238 1.81 -17.56 18.02
C PRO A 238 3.15 -16.86 17.78
N SER A 239 3.36 -15.71 18.41
CA SER A 239 4.69 -15.12 18.50
C SER A 239 5.56 -16.07 19.31
N THR A 240 6.62 -16.61 18.71
CA THR A 240 7.66 -17.41 19.41
C THR A 240 8.38 -16.63 20.51
N ASP A 241 8.08 -15.35 20.70
CA ASP A 241 8.81 -14.45 21.60
C ASP A 241 8.16 -14.42 23.00
N GLY A 242 7.31 -15.40 23.32
CA GLY A 242 6.61 -15.55 24.61
C GLY A 242 7.06 -16.74 25.45
N GLN A 243 8.23 -17.32 25.16
CA GLN A 243 8.92 -18.23 26.08
C GLN A 243 10.28 -17.64 26.41
N GLU A 244 10.30 -16.71 27.36
CA GLU A 244 11.39 -16.47 28.32
C GLU A 244 10.88 -15.53 29.43
#